data_AF-A0A950JD67-F1
#
_entry.id   AF-A0A950JD67-F1
#
_cell.length_a   1.000
_cell.length_b   1.000
_cell.length_c   1.000
_cell.angle_alpha   90.00
_cell.angle_beta   90.00
_cell.angle_gamma   90.00
#
_symmetry.space_group_name_H-M   'P 1'
#
loop_
_entity.id
_entity.type
_entity.pdbx_description
1 polymer ?
#
loop_
_entity_poly.entity_id
_entity_poly.type
_entity_poly.pdbx_seq_one_letter_code
_entity_poly.pdbx_strand_id
1 'polypeptide(L)'
;MTAPWGWWRRLMEWRRKAEPESEPHYKKLERLGEEIYDEIYETSSSRGYLSEIKECFTAAIDAAEADGLHAEAQRLRARLDHIVAVYRSQFT
;
A
#
# COMPACT_ATOMS: atom_id res chain seq x y z
N MET A 1 3.07 13.49 -29.11
CA MET A 1 3.69 12.35 -28.41
C MET A 1 4.16 12.86 -27.05
N THR A 2 3.34 12.69 -26.01
CA THR A 2 3.59 13.24 -24.66
C THR A 2 3.66 12.06 -23.69
N ALA A 3 4.80 11.92 -23.02
CA ALA A 3 5.12 10.75 -22.21
C ALA A 3 4.22 10.64 -20.95
N PRO A 4 3.78 9.43 -20.54
CA PRO A 4 2.90 9.23 -19.40
C PRO A 4 3.71 8.94 -18.12
N TRP A 5 4.29 9.95 -17.48
CA TRP A 5 5.07 9.72 -16.25
C TRP A 5 4.92 10.87 -15.22
N GLY A 6 3.71 11.01 -14.67
CA GLY A 6 3.45 11.88 -13.51
C GLY A 6 3.79 11.21 -12.16
N TRP A 7 3.68 9.89 -12.09
CA TRP A 7 3.83 9.11 -10.86
C TRP A 7 5.26 9.14 -10.28
N TRP A 8 6.29 8.96 -11.12
CA TRP A 8 7.70 8.94 -10.67
C TRP A 8 8.21 10.28 -10.15
N ARG A 9 7.69 11.42 -10.66
CA ARG A 9 8.14 12.75 -10.21
C ARG A 9 7.59 13.08 -8.83
N ARG A 10 6.33 12.72 -8.56
CA ARG A 10 5.70 12.85 -7.24
C ARG A 10 6.36 11.90 -6.23
N LEU A 11 6.69 10.67 -6.65
CA LEU A 11 7.43 9.68 -5.85
C LEU A 11 8.85 10.16 -5.49
N MET A 12 9.53 10.86 -6.40
CA MET A 12 10.86 11.43 -6.18
C MET A 12 10.86 12.73 -5.35
N GLU A 13 9.82 13.56 -5.48
CA GLU A 13 9.66 14.79 -4.69
C GLU A 13 9.29 14.49 -3.23
N TRP A 14 8.50 13.44 -3.00
CA TRP A 14 8.17 12.95 -1.66
C TRP A 14 9.41 12.44 -0.90
N ARG A 15 10.36 11.81 -1.62
CA ARG A 15 11.68 11.37 -1.12
C ARG A 15 12.50 12.50 -0.44
N ARG A 16 12.22 13.77 -0.73
CA ARG A 16 12.98 14.93 -0.22
C ARG A 16 12.36 15.56 1.04
N LYS A 17 11.09 15.29 1.37
CA LYS A 17 10.36 16.10 2.37
C LYS A 17 9.87 15.38 3.61
N ALA A 18 10.12 14.07 3.75
CA ALA A 18 9.81 13.34 4.98
C ALA A 18 10.92 12.33 5.27
N GLU A 19 11.91 12.75 6.06
CA GLU A 19 12.86 11.84 6.66
C GLU A 19 12.67 11.88 8.18
N PRO A 20 11.65 11.20 8.75
CA PRO A 20 11.78 10.69 10.10
C PRO A 20 12.84 9.60 10.04
N GLU A 21 14.01 9.86 10.62
CA GLU A 21 15.11 8.91 10.69
C GLU A 21 14.60 7.54 11.20
N SER A 22 14.65 6.54 10.31
CA SER A 22 14.29 5.13 10.51
C SER A 22 12.81 4.76 10.66
N GLU A 23 11.88 5.29 9.83
CA GLU A 23 10.62 4.59 9.60
C GLU A 23 10.88 3.23 8.90
N PRO A 24 10.49 2.08 9.52
CA PRO A 24 10.70 0.76 8.92
C PRO A 24 10.09 0.66 7.54
N HIS A 25 10.76 -0.06 6.63
CA HIS A 25 10.36 -0.14 5.23
C HIS A 25 8.91 -0.65 5.06
N TYR A 26 8.49 -1.62 5.88
CA TYR A 26 7.13 -2.15 5.86
C TYR A 26 6.06 -1.10 6.12
N LYS A 27 6.31 -0.09 6.99
CA LYS A 27 5.31 0.95 7.31
C LYS A 27 5.05 1.87 6.14
N LYS A 28 6.06 2.12 5.30
CA LYS A 28 5.91 2.92 4.08
C LYS A 28 5.02 2.19 3.08
N LEU A 29 5.23 0.89 2.93
CA LEU A 29 4.45 0.03 2.03
C LEU A 29 3.02 -0.16 2.53
N GLU A 30 2.83 -0.35 3.84
CA GLU A 30 1.52 -0.38 4.48
C GLU A 30 0.74 0.90 4.21
N ARG A 31 1.33 2.08 4.50
CA ARG A 31 0.67 3.37 4.25
C ARG A 31 0.26 3.53 2.80
N LEU A 32 1.12 3.16 1.85
CA LEU A 32 0.78 3.21 0.42
C LEU A 32 -0.44 2.32 0.11
N GLY A 33 -0.49 1.11 0.67
CA GLY A 33 -1.64 0.21 0.51
C GLY A 33 -2.93 0.78 1.11
N GLU A 34 -2.85 1.44 2.27
CA GLU A 34 -4.00 2.10 2.91
C GLU A 34 -4.46 3.33 2.12
N GLU A 35 -3.55 4.16 1.61
CA GLU A 35 -3.89 5.32 0.76
C GLU A 35 -4.66 4.86 -0.49
N ILE A 36 -4.20 3.79 -1.16
CA ILE A 36 -4.89 3.22 -2.32
C ILE A 36 -6.27 2.66 -1.91
N TYR A 37 -6.38 2.06 -0.73
CA TYR A 37 -7.66 1.58 -0.21
C TYR A 37 -8.65 2.71 0.06
N ASP A 38 -8.19 3.83 0.62
CA ASP A 38 -9.01 5.03 0.82
C ASP A 38 -9.46 5.64 -0.52
N GLU A 39 -8.59 5.68 -1.53
CA GLU A 39 -8.90 6.17 -2.88
C GLU A 39 -10.03 5.38 -3.58
N ILE A 40 -10.27 4.11 -3.22
CA ILE A 40 -11.40 3.33 -3.75
C ILE A 40 -12.73 4.00 -3.44
N TYR A 41 -12.88 4.64 -2.28
CA TYR A 41 -14.13 5.31 -1.89
C TYR A 41 -14.28 6.70 -2.51
N GLU A 42 -13.17 7.33 -2.91
CA GLU A 42 -13.18 8.63 -3.58
C GLU A 42 -13.44 8.52 -5.09
N THR A 43 -13.17 7.36 -5.68
CA THR A 43 -13.28 7.13 -7.13
C THR A 43 -14.49 6.27 -7.49
N SER A 44 -15.21 6.64 -8.55
CA SER A 44 -16.38 5.90 -9.03
C SER A 44 -16.05 4.58 -9.78
N SER A 45 -14.79 4.14 -9.75
CA SER A 45 -14.28 2.99 -10.50
C SER A 45 -13.39 2.13 -9.63
N SER A 46 -13.91 1.06 -9.05
CA SER A 46 -13.17 0.13 -8.18
C SER A 46 -12.17 -0.79 -8.91
N ARG A 47 -12.19 -0.81 -10.25
CA ARG A 47 -11.53 -1.86 -11.05
C ARG A 47 -10.02 -1.59 -11.17
N GLY A 48 -9.21 -2.37 -10.45
CA GLY A 48 -7.74 -2.37 -10.52
C GLY A 48 -7.06 -2.19 -9.16
N TYR A 49 -7.70 -1.44 -8.26
CA TYR A 49 -7.14 -1.06 -6.96
C TYR A 49 -6.86 -2.23 -6.02
N LEU A 50 -7.65 -3.32 -6.06
CA LEU A 50 -7.40 -4.48 -5.21
C LEU A 50 -6.06 -5.18 -5.52
N SER A 51 -5.60 -5.17 -6.78
CA SER A 51 -4.29 -5.77 -7.11
C SER A 51 -3.17 -4.95 -6.51
N GLU A 52 -3.23 -3.63 -6.66
CA GLU A 52 -2.22 -2.69 -6.17
C GLU A 52 -2.14 -2.72 -4.64
N ILE A 53 -3.29 -2.75 -3.94
CA ILE A 53 -3.32 -2.92 -2.48
C ILE A 53 -2.64 -4.23 -2.06
N LYS A 54 -2.95 -5.35 -2.73
CA LYS A 54 -2.33 -6.64 -2.43
C LYS A 54 -0.82 -6.61 -2.62
N GLU A 55 -0.34 -5.98 -3.69
CA GLU A 55 1.08 -5.85 -3.97
C GLU A 55 1.78 -5.03 -2.87
N CYS A 56 1.21 -3.89 -2.46
CA CYS A 56 1.71 -3.09 -1.35
C CYS A 56 1.77 -3.87 -0.03
N PHE A 57 0.68 -4.53 0.36
CA PHE A 57 0.64 -5.31 1.61
C PHE A 57 1.54 -6.53 1.57
N THR A 58 1.68 -7.21 0.42
CA THR A 58 2.60 -8.35 0.27
C THR A 58 4.04 -7.89 0.44
N ALA A 59 4.44 -6.80 -0.21
CA ALA A 59 5.77 -6.22 -0.04
C ALA A 59 6.03 -5.76 1.41
N ALA A 60 5.01 -5.22 2.09
CA ALA A 60 5.10 -4.82 3.49
C ALA A 60 5.33 -6.05 4.40
N ILE A 61 4.59 -7.13 4.18
CA ILE A 61 4.73 -8.39 4.91
C ILE A 61 6.14 -8.96 4.72
N ASP A 62 6.61 -9.04 3.47
CA ASP A 62 7.94 -9.58 3.15
C ASP A 62 9.05 -8.74 3.82
N ALA A 63 8.90 -7.40 3.82
CA ALA A 63 9.84 -6.52 4.51
C ALA A 63 9.83 -6.72 6.03
N ALA A 64 8.65 -6.87 6.65
CA ALA A 64 8.54 -7.13 8.08
C ALA A 64 9.11 -8.52 8.45
N GLU A 65 8.89 -9.55 7.63
CA GLU A 65 9.47 -10.89 7.83
C GLU A 65 11.00 -10.87 7.69
N ALA A 66 11.53 -10.15 6.70
CA ALA A 66 12.97 -10.00 6.49
C ALA A 66 13.68 -9.31 7.67
N ASP A 67 13.00 -8.37 8.33
CA ASP A 67 13.49 -7.67 9.53
C ASP A 67 13.26 -8.47 10.84
N GLY A 68 12.68 -9.67 10.77
CA GLY A 68 12.37 -10.50 11.94
C GLY A 68 11.16 -10.01 12.76
N LEU A 69 10.38 -9.08 12.23
CA LEU A 69 9.23 -8.45 12.87
C LEU A 69 7.95 -9.27 12.64
N HIS A 70 7.94 -10.53 13.10
CA HIS A 70 6.86 -11.48 12.80
C HIS A 70 5.47 -11.04 13.31
N ALA A 71 5.41 -10.30 14.42
CA ALA A 71 4.15 -9.75 14.93
C ALA A 71 3.55 -8.71 13.96
N GLU A 72 4.40 -7.88 13.37
CA GLU A 72 3.98 -6.88 12.38
C GLU A 72 3.55 -7.55 11.07
N ALA A 73 4.30 -8.56 10.61
CA ALA A 73 3.91 -9.36 9.45
C ALA A 73 2.52 -10.00 9.63
N GLN A 74 2.23 -10.54 10.83
CA GLN A 74 0.90 -11.08 11.14
C GLN A 74 -0.19 -10.00 11.16
N ARG A 75 0.09 -8.82 11.75
CA ARG A 75 -0.84 -7.69 11.73
C ARG A 75 -1.18 -7.25 10.30
N LEU A 76 -0.17 -7.15 9.45
CA LEU A 76 -0.32 -6.78 8.03
C LEU A 76 -1.13 -7.84 7.26
N ARG A 77 -0.89 -9.13 7.51
CA ARG A 77 -1.68 -10.23 6.93
C ARG A 77 -3.16 -10.12 7.29
N ALA A 78 -3.46 -9.92 8.59
CA ALA A 78 -4.82 -9.76 9.07
C ALA A 78 -5.51 -8.51 8.49
N ARG A 79 -4.75 -7.42 8.32
CA ARG A 79 -5.25 -6.20 7.69
C ARG A 79 -5.57 -6.40 6.21
N LEU A 80 -4.70 -7.09 5.47
CA LEU A 80 -4.94 -7.43 4.08
C LEU A 80 -6.19 -8.32 3.93
N ASP A 81 -6.32 -9.35 4.77
CA ASP A 81 -7.49 -10.24 4.76
C ASP A 81 -8.80 -9.46 5.01
N HIS A 82 -8.76 -8.51 5.95
CA HIS A 82 -9.89 -7.61 6.19
C HIS A 82 -10.24 -6.77 4.96
N ILE A 83 -9.26 -6.11 4.33
CA ILE A 83 -9.48 -5.29 3.13
C ILE A 83 -10.05 -6.15 1.98
N VAL A 84 -9.51 -7.34 1.75
CA VAL A 84 -10.01 -8.26 0.73
C VAL A 84 -11.45 -8.69 1.01
N ALA A 85 -11.79 -8.98 2.27
CA ALA A 85 -13.15 -9.34 2.66
C ALA A 85 -14.14 -8.18 2.44
N VAL A 86 -13.78 -6.96 2.87
CA VAL A 86 -14.59 -5.76 2.66
C VAL A 86 -14.78 -5.49 1.17
N TYR A 87 -13.70 -5.50 0.39
CA TYR A 87 -13.77 -5.26 -1.05
C TYR A 87 -14.69 -6.26 -1.75
N ARG A 88 -14.57 -7.56 -1.43
CA ARG A 88 -15.45 -8.60 -1.97
C ARG A 88 -16.91 -8.41 -1.56
N SER A 89 -17.18 -7.90 -0.37
CA SER A 89 -18.56 -7.66 0.08
C SER A 89 -19.22 -6.44 -0.58
N GLN A 90 -18.43 -5.45 -1.02
CA GLN A 90 -18.93 -4.18 -1.53
C GLN A 90 -18.87 -4.05 -3.05
N PHE A 91 -17.91 -4.72 -3.71
CA PHE A 91 -17.61 -4.53 -5.12
C PHE A 91 -17.66 -5.83 -5.96
N THR A 92 -18.03 -6.95 -5.35
CA THR A 92 -18.30 -8.23 -6.05
C THR A 92 -19.75 -8.61 -5.81
#